data_AF-A0AAP5Q6Q0-F1
#
_entry.id   AF-A0AAP5Q6Q0-F1
#
_cell.length_a   1.000
_cell.length_b   1.000
_cell.length_c   1.000
_cell.angle_alpha   90.00
_cell.angle_beta   90.00
_cell.angle_gamma   90.00
#
_symmetry.space_group_name_H-M   'P 1'
#
loop_
_entity.id
_entity.type
_entity.pdbx_description
1 polymer ?
#
loop_
_entity_poly.entity_id
_entity_poly.type
_entity_poly.pdbx_seq_one_letter_code
_entity_poly.pdbx_strand_id
1 'polypeptide(L)'
;MADYACTIDKAPPEASLPEPAAPTGAAPARASPRACAAVDSATSTAAGPGARIAKAAANIGKSAPQRLVRGKWLKHDMPRERLIEQGPGVLSDTEMIVLVLGSGLPGHDVFNVARTLLDRFGSLRAMLDATYSDFDGLRGIGPAKKAQLLAIMEMARRSLVDKMRDRVLMNSPEAVKDYLRLYIGGKAQEVFVSLFLDARHRLIRCEESARGTLTRMAVYPREIVRRALSLNAASLIVAHNHPSGAVQPSASDCRLTHTLRDALALIDVRLIDHLVIGADTTYSFAHAGWP
;
A
#
# COMPACT_ATOMS: atom_id res chain seq x y z
N MET A 1 25.25 -18.37 -18.07
CA MET A 1 26.54 -17.69 -17.84
C MET A 1 26.78 -16.78 -19.03
N ALA A 2 26.48 -15.49 -18.86
CA ALA A 2 26.81 -14.46 -19.84
C ALA A 2 27.18 -13.21 -19.03
N ASP A 3 28.48 -12.96 -18.96
CA ASP A 3 29.09 -11.77 -18.36
C ASP A 3 28.81 -10.55 -19.25
N TYR A 4 28.34 -9.46 -18.65
CA TYR A 4 28.37 -8.14 -19.28
C TYR A 4 29.12 -7.19 -18.34
N ALA A 5 30.40 -7.03 -18.64
CA ALA A 5 31.29 -6.07 -18.00
C ALA A 5 30.92 -4.63 -18.43
N CYS A 6 30.69 -3.77 -17.44
CA CYS A 6 30.51 -2.34 -17.61
C CYS A 6 31.89 -1.67 -17.67
N THR A 7 32.20 -1.01 -18.78
CA THR A 7 33.43 -0.24 -19.00
C THR A 7 33.44 1.02 -18.14
N ILE A 8 34.43 1.12 -17.25
CA ILE A 8 34.68 2.28 -16.38
C ILE A 8 35.61 3.26 -17.09
N ASP A 9 35.13 4.49 -17.33
CA ASP A 9 35.98 5.64 -17.65
C ASP A 9 36.59 6.24 -16.37
N LYS A 10 37.91 6.44 -16.40
CA LYS A 10 38.74 7.02 -15.33
C LYS A 10 38.42 8.51 -15.13
N ALA A 11 38.18 8.92 -13.89
CA ALA A 11 38.22 10.32 -13.46
C ALA A 11 39.64 10.72 -12.94
N PRO A 12 40.10 11.97 -13.17
CA PRO A 12 41.40 12.48 -12.71
C PRO A 12 41.37 12.97 -11.23
N PRO A 13 42.54 13.24 -10.60
CA PRO A 13 42.72 13.20 -9.15
C PRO A 13 42.27 14.46 -8.38
N GLU A 14 42.06 14.26 -7.07
CA GLU A 14 41.55 15.18 -6.06
C GLU A 14 42.45 16.40 -5.78
N ALA A 15 41.82 17.56 -5.53
CA ALA A 15 42.44 18.74 -4.95
C ALA A 15 41.98 18.93 -3.50
N SER A 16 42.93 18.87 -2.58
CA SER A 16 42.81 19.04 -1.13
C SER A 16 42.57 20.50 -0.71
N LEU A 17 41.59 20.74 0.16
CA LEU A 17 41.41 22.01 0.90
C LEU A 17 40.99 21.74 2.36
N PRO A 18 41.28 22.68 3.30
CA PRO A 18 41.69 22.37 4.68
C PRO A 18 40.56 22.28 5.71
N GLU A 19 40.84 21.56 6.81
CA GLU A 19 39.99 21.40 8.01
C GLU A 19 39.78 22.72 8.78
N PRO A 20 38.56 22.96 9.32
CA PRO A 20 38.36 23.92 10.39
C PRO A 20 38.30 23.28 11.78
N ALA A 21 38.81 24.05 12.75
CA ALA A 21 39.15 23.70 14.12
C ALA A 21 37.99 23.27 15.04
N ALA A 22 38.36 22.47 16.05
CA ALA A 22 37.51 21.95 17.11
C ALA A 22 37.08 23.02 18.14
N PRO A 23 35.85 22.94 18.69
CA PRO A 23 35.50 23.60 19.93
C PRO A 23 35.65 22.67 21.15
N THR A 24 36.30 23.21 22.16
CA THR A 24 36.56 22.70 23.51
C THR A 24 35.30 22.57 24.38
N GLY A 25 35.16 21.42 25.07
CA GLY A 25 34.84 21.34 26.50
C GLY A 25 33.41 21.60 27.00
N ALA A 26 32.67 20.53 27.34
CA ALA A 26 31.80 20.48 28.52
C ALA A 26 31.60 19.02 28.98
N ALA A 27 31.75 18.79 30.29
CA ALA A 27 31.80 17.52 30.99
C ALA A 27 30.41 16.83 31.18
N PRO A 28 30.36 15.53 31.58
CA PRO A 28 29.19 14.68 31.40
C PRO A 28 28.19 14.71 32.57
N ALA A 29 26.90 14.64 32.24
CA ALA A 29 25.83 14.42 33.22
C ALA A 29 25.65 12.93 33.51
N ARG A 30 25.55 12.63 34.81
CA ARG A 30 25.52 11.33 35.48
C ARG A 30 24.40 10.39 34.99
N ALA A 31 24.77 9.12 34.81
CA ALA A 31 23.86 7.98 34.78
C ALA A 31 23.50 7.54 36.21
N SER A 32 22.22 7.21 36.44
CA SER A 32 21.75 6.46 37.61
C SER A 32 21.25 5.09 37.15
N PRO A 33 21.57 4.00 37.87
CA PRO A 33 21.14 2.66 37.51
C PRO A 33 19.78 2.35 38.14
N ARG A 34 18.86 1.73 37.40
CA ARG A 34 17.74 1.01 37.99
C ARG A 34 17.56 -0.35 37.31
N ALA A 35 18.15 -1.33 37.99
CA ALA A 35 17.70 -2.68 38.31
C ALA A 35 16.69 -3.38 37.38
N CYS A 36 17.14 -4.56 36.93
CA CYS A 36 16.32 -5.72 36.60
C CYS A 36 15.31 -6.05 37.71
N ALA A 37 14.11 -6.44 37.32
CA ALA A 37 13.28 -7.37 38.06
C ALA A 37 12.65 -8.35 37.06
N ALA A 38 13.17 -9.57 37.08
CA ALA A 38 12.51 -10.73 36.52
C ALA A 38 11.26 -11.05 37.38
N VAL A 39 10.20 -11.47 36.73
CA VAL A 39 9.13 -12.25 37.36
C VAL A 39 8.70 -13.32 36.39
N ASP A 40 9.00 -14.56 36.78
CA ASP A 40 8.59 -15.78 36.11
C ASP A 40 7.12 -16.11 36.40
N SER A 41 6.53 -16.78 35.40
CA SER A 41 5.46 -17.78 35.47
C SER A 41 4.04 -17.35 35.87
N ALA A 42 3.09 -17.54 34.95
CA ALA A 42 2.10 -18.62 35.08
C ALA A 42 1.18 -18.71 33.84
N THR A 43 1.07 -19.94 33.37
CA THR A 43 0.10 -20.57 32.48
C THR A 43 -1.34 -20.05 32.58
N SER A 44 -1.97 -19.77 31.44
CA SER A 44 -3.42 -19.98 31.25
C SER A 44 -3.81 -20.00 29.77
N THR A 45 -4.17 -21.20 29.32
CA THR A 45 -4.93 -21.54 28.12
C THR A 45 -6.19 -20.68 27.91
N ALA A 46 -6.33 -20.09 26.72
CA ALA A 46 -7.63 -19.84 26.10
C ALA A 46 -7.46 -19.72 24.57
N ALA A 47 -8.05 -20.67 23.84
CA ALA A 47 -8.12 -20.67 22.39
C ALA A 47 -9.02 -19.52 21.90
N GLY A 48 -8.43 -18.56 21.17
CA GLY A 48 -9.16 -17.47 20.52
C GLY A 48 -9.64 -17.84 19.10
N PRO A 49 -10.77 -17.30 18.62
CA PRO A 49 -11.39 -17.65 17.34
C PRO A 49 -10.66 -16.96 16.17
N GLY A 50 -9.40 -17.32 15.91
CA GLY A 50 -8.59 -16.74 14.83
C GLY A 50 -8.39 -17.64 13.61
N ALA A 51 -8.77 -18.91 13.68
CA ALA A 51 -8.23 -19.94 12.78
C ALA A 51 -9.07 -20.23 11.51
N ARG A 52 -10.12 -19.44 11.19
CA ARG A 52 -11.01 -19.75 10.04
C ARG A 52 -10.91 -18.81 8.83
N ILE A 53 -10.09 -17.76 8.86
CA ILE A 53 -10.04 -16.78 7.75
C ILE A 53 -9.02 -17.18 6.66
N ALA A 54 -8.09 -18.09 6.94
CA ALA A 54 -6.93 -18.32 6.07
C ALA A 54 -7.12 -19.28 4.87
N LYS A 55 -8.34 -19.77 4.57
CA LYS A 55 -8.54 -20.77 3.49
C LYS A 55 -9.36 -20.33 2.28
N ALA A 56 -9.83 -19.08 2.20
CA ALA A 56 -10.70 -18.64 1.11
C ALA A 56 -10.00 -17.90 -0.07
N ALA A 57 -8.69 -17.62 0.01
CA ALA A 57 -8.02 -16.73 -0.95
C ALA A 57 -7.62 -17.38 -2.30
N ALA A 58 -7.86 -18.67 -2.49
CA ALA A 58 -7.28 -19.42 -3.62
C ALA A 58 -8.18 -19.55 -4.88
N ASN A 59 -9.26 -18.78 -5.01
CA ASN A 59 -10.14 -18.94 -6.19
C ASN A 59 -10.76 -17.63 -6.68
N ILE A 60 -9.93 -16.62 -6.95
CA ILE A 60 -10.35 -15.40 -7.67
C ILE A 60 -10.24 -15.68 -9.18
N GLY A 61 -11.06 -16.62 -9.64
CA GLY A 61 -11.12 -17.05 -11.04
C GLY A 61 -12.57 -17.04 -11.51
N LYS A 62 -12.95 -16.00 -12.27
CA LYS A 62 -14.16 -15.89 -13.12
C LYS A 62 -15.30 -16.85 -12.76
N SER A 63 -16.04 -16.55 -11.70
CA SER A 63 -17.35 -17.18 -11.48
C SER A 63 -18.35 -16.59 -12.48
N ALA A 64 -18.71 -17.36 -13.51
CA ALA A 64 -19.81 -17.00 -14.41
C ALA A 64 -21.09 -16.70 -13.59
N PRO A 65 -21.94 -15.73 -14.01
CA PRO A 65 -23.16 -15.43 -13.28
C PRO A 65 -24.04 -16.69 -13.24
N GLN A 66 -24.27 -17.21 -12.04
CA GLN A 66 -25.08 -18.41 -11.88
C GLN A 66 -26.52 -18.10 -12.31
N ARG A 67 -26.97 -18.98 -13.20
CA ARG A 67 -28.13 -18.97 -14.07
C ARG A 67 -29.43 -18.42 -13.44
N LEU A 68 -29.85 -17.23 -13.90
CA LEU A 68 -31.20 -16.72 -13.75
C LEU A 68 -32.21 -17.71 -14.37
N VAL A 69 -33.09 -18.30 -13.57
CA VAL A 69 -34.27 -19.00 -14.09
C VAL A 69 -35.42 -17.99 -14.20
N ARG A 70 -35.80 -17.65 -15.44
CA ARG A 70 -36.94 -16.74 -15.75
C ARG A 70 -36.91 -15.39 -15.01
N GLY A 71 -35.72 -14.79 -14.86
CA GLY A 71 -35.58 -13.46 -14.26
C GLY A 71 -35.86 -13.37 -12.76
N LYS A 72 -36.00 -14.52 -12.06
CA LYS A 72 -36.15 -14.57 -10.60
C LYS A 72 -35.08 -15.47 -10.01
N TRP A 73 -34.29 -14.91 -9.11
CA TRP A 73 -33.30 -15.63 -8.33
C TRP A 73 -33.99 -16.56 -7.33
N LEU A 74 -33.43 -17.75 -7.12
CA LEU A 74 -33.79 -18.58 -5.96
C LEU A 74 -33.29 -17.86 -4.70
N LYS A 75 -34.00 -18.00 -3.57
CA LYS A 75 -33.65 -17.29 -2.32
C LYS A 75 -32.18 -17.47 -1.92
N HIS A 76 -31.63 -18.68 -2.08
CA HIS A 76 -30.23 -18.97 -1.74
C HIS A 76 -29.20 -18.35 -2.69
N ASP A 77 -29.61 -17.96 -3.91
CA ASP A 77 -28.72 -17.32 -4.87
C ASP A 77 -28.72 -15.79 -4.71
N MET A 78 -29.57 -15.24 -3.85
CA MET A 78 -29.62 -13.80 -3.62
C MET A 78 -28.33 -13.34 -2.93
N PRO A 79 -27.75 -12.19 -3.35
CA PRO A 79 -26.51 -11.67 -2.78
C PRO A 79 -26.49 -11.59 -1.25
N ARG A 80 -27.62 -11.28 -0.62
CA ARG A 80 -27.72 -11.15 0.83
C ARG A 80 -27.54 -12.50 1.51
N GLU A 81 -28.16 -13.53 0.98
CA GLU A 81 -28.12 -14.84 1.63
C GLU A 81 -26.75 -15.49 1.38
N ARG A 82 -26.19 -15.30 0.19
CA ARG A 82 -24.79 -15.69 -0.10
C ARG A 82 -23.79 -14.97 0.80
N LEU A 83 -23.98 -13.68 1.08
CA LEU A 83 -23.13 -12.95 2.03
C LEU A 83 -23.17 -13.58 3.42
N ILE A 84 -24.36 -13.95 3.90
CA ILE A 84 -24.58 -14.52 5.23
C ILE A 84 -24.02 -15.94 5.33
N GLU A 85 -24.30 -16.79 4.34
CA GLU A 85 -23.96 -18.21 4.37
C GLU A 85 -22.48 -18.47 4.01
N GLN A 86 -21.91 -17.69 3.09
CA GLN A 86 -20.61 -17.99 2.47
C GLN A 86 -19.59 -16.85 2.65
N GLY A 87 -20.01 -15.70 3.19
CA GLY A 87 -19.15 -14.55 3.42
C GLY A 87 -18.97 -13.66 2.18
N PRO A 88 -18.24 -12.53 2.30
CA PRO A 88 -18.13 -11.54 1.23
C PRO A 88 -17.27 -12.00 0.05
N GLY A 89 -16.35 -12.95 0.25
CA GLY A 89 -15.38 -13.37 -0.78
C GLY A 89 -15.99 -14.10 -1.99
N VAL A 90 -17.25 -14.56 -1.89
CA VAL A 90 -17.95 -15.22 -3.01
C VAL A 90 -18.74 -14.26 -3.88
N LEU A 91 -18.89 -13.00 -3.46
CA LEU A 91 -19.68 -12.00 -4.15
C LEU A 91 -18.82 -11.27 -5.18
N SER A 92 -19.39 -11.01 -6.34
CA SER A 92 -18.82 -10.08 -7.32
C SER A 92 -19.00 -8.63 -6.86
N ASP A 93 -18.18 -7.73 -7.43
CA ASP A 93 -18.30 -6.29 -7.21
C ASP A 93 -19.72 -5.76 -7.50
N THR A 94 -20.36 -6.29 -8.55
CA THR A 94 -21.75 -5.93 -8.90
C THR A 94 -22.70 -6.32 -7.78
N GLU A 95 -22.59 -7.53 -7.25
CA GLU A 95 -23.43 -8.02 -6.14
C GLU A 95 -23.18 -7.23 -4.85
N MET A 96 -21.94 -6.83 -4.60
CA MET A 96 -21.59 -5.97 -3.47
C MET A 96 -22.29 -4.61 -3.56
N ILE A 97 -22.30 -3.99 -4.74
CA ILE A 97 -23.01 -2.73 -4.96
C ILE A 97 -24.52 -2.94 -4.83
N VAL A 98 -25.07 -4.04 -5.36
CA VAL A 98 -26.51 -4.36 -5.23
C VAL A 98 -26.93 -4.41 -3.76
N LEU A 99 -26.11 -5.04 -2.91
CA LEU A 99 -26.37 -5.10 -1.47
C LEU A 99 -26.40 -3.72 -0.82
N VAL A 100 -25.48 -2.85 -1.21
CA VAL A 100 -25.44 -1.47 -0.71
C VAL A 100 -26.66 -0.68 -1.18
N LEU A 101 -27.02 -0.78 -2.47
CA LEU A 101 -28.15 -0.06 -3.06
C LEU A 101 -29.51 -0.56 -2.55
N GLY A 102 -29.58 -1.80 -2.05
CA GLY A 102 -30.80 -2.44 -1.59
C GLY A 102 -31.76 -2.74 -2.74
N SER A 103 -32.86 -2.00 -2.82
CA SER A 103 -33.89 -2.19 -3.85
C SER A 103 -33.75 -1.23 -5.03
N GLY A 104 -34.13 -1.71 -6.23
CA GLY A 104 -34.26 -0.88 -7.43
C GLY A 104 -35.45 0.07 -7.40
N LEU A 105 -35.58 0.90 -8.45
CA LEU A 105 -36.82 1.63 -8.72
C LEU A 105 -37.77 0.73 -9.53
N PRO A 106 -39.10 0.99 -9.51
CA PRO A 106 -40.02 0.35 -10.44
C PRO A 106 -39.51 0.47 -11.89
N GLY A 107 -39.42 -0.66 -12.60
CA GLY A 107 -38.90 -0.73 -13.97
C GLY A 107 -37.39 -0.64 -14.12
N HIS A 108 -36.61 -0.50 -13.04
CA HIS A 108 -35.15 -0.44 -13.08
C HIS A 108 -34.53 -1.52 -12.17
N ASP A 109 -33.89 -2.49 -12.81
CA ASP A 109 -33.16 -3.54 -12.10
C ASP A 109 -31.94 -2.95 -11.37
N VAL A 110 -31.84 -3.23 -10.07
CA VAL A 110 -30.72 -2.78 -9.23
C VAL A 110 -29.38 -3.32 -9.73
N PHE A 111 -29.36 -4.50 -10.35
CA PHE A 111 -28.16 -5.06 -10.97
C PHE A 111 -27.71 -4.26 -12.19
N ASN A 112 -28.63 -3.70 -12.97
CA ASN A 112 -28.28 -2.82 -14.08
C ASN A 112 -27.72 -1.50 -13.56
N VAL A 113 -28.31 -0.92 -12.51
CA VAL A 113 -27.76 0.28 -11.86
C VAL A 113 -26.35 0.03 -11.32
N ALA A 114 -26.12 -1.12 -10.67
CA ALA A 114 -24.81 -1.52 -10.17
C ALA A 114 -23.77 -1.71 -11.28
N ARG A 115 -24.17 -2.33 -12.41
CA ARG A 115 -23.29 -2.46 -13.58
C ARG A 115 -22.96 -1.11 -14.20
N THR A 116 -23.94 -0.23 -14.39
CA THR A 116 -23.70 1.12 -14.91
C THR A 116 -22.76 1.93 -14.02
N LEU A 117 -22.82 1.75 -12.70
CA LEU A 117 -21.84 2.33 -11.78
C LEU A 117 -20.44 1.80 -12.05
N LEU A 118 -20.26 0.48 -12.10
CA LEU A 118 -18.95 -0.12 -12.39
C LEU A 118 -18.42 0.27 -13.76
N ASP A 119 -19.27 0.34 -14.79
CA ASP A 119 -18.86 0.77 -16.12
C ASP A 119 -18.42 2.24 -16.13
N ARG A 120 -19.09 3.11 -15.36
CA ARG A 120 -18.75 4.53 -15.25
C ARG A 120 -17.42 4.75 -14.52
N PHE A 121 -17.21 4.07 -13.39
CA PHE A 121 -16.04 4.28 -12.53
C PHE A 121 -14.88 3.32 -12.85
N GLY A 122 -15.12 2.25 -13.62
CA GLY A 122 -14.15 1.21 -13.98
C GLY A 122 -13.91 0.15 -12.88
N SER A 123 -13.88 0.54 -11.60
CA SER A 123 -13.70 -0.38 -10.48
C SER A 123 -14.23 0.18 -9.16
N LEU A 124 -14.44 -0.68 -8.15
CA LEU A 124 -14.75 -0.25 -6.78
C LEU A 124 -13.64 0.66 -6.21
N ARG A 125 -12.38 0.40 -6.57
CA ARG A 125 -11.24 1.19 -6.11
C ARG A 125 -11.30 2.62 -6.62
N ALA A 126 -11.60 2.81 -7.90
CA ALA A 126 -11.77 4.13 -8.51
C ALA A 126 -13.00 4.86 -7.95
N MET A 127 -14.03 4.10 -7.55
CA MET A 127 -15.21 4.65 -6.91
C MET A 127 -14.90 5.30 -5.55
N LEU A 128 -13.85 4.86 -4.83
CA LEU A 128 -13.47 5.46 -3.53
C LEU A 128 -13.19 6.97 -3.60
N ASP A 129 -12.78 7.46 -4.77
CA ASP A 129 -12.45 8.88 -4.99
C ASP A 129 -13.64 9.67 -5.59
N ALA A 130 -14.81 9.04 -5.71
CA ALA A 130 -16.00 9.67 -6.28
C ALA A 130 -16.59 10.75 -5.37
N THR A 131 -17.01 11.84 -6.00
CA THR A 131 -17.70 12.98 -5.42
C THR A 131 -19.22 12.87 -5.60
N TYR A 132 -19.98 13.72 -4.91
CA TYR A 132 -21.45 13.72 -4.98
C TYR A 132 -21.97 13.94 -6.42
N SER A 133 -21.31 14.80 -7.19
CA SER A 133 -21.66 15.11 -8.58
C SER A 133 -21.35 13.98 -9.56
N ASP A 134 -20.42 13.07 -9.25
CA ASP A 134 -20.06 11.98 -10.16
C ASP A 134 -21.21 10.97 -10.34
N PHE A 135 -22.16 10.98 -9.41
CA PHE A 135 -23.39 10.20 -9.47
C PHE A 135 -24.54 10.90 -10.21
N ASP A 136 -24.34 12.12 -10.71
CA ASP A 136 -25.38 12.86 -11.43
C ASP A 136 -25.72 12.17 -12.77
N GLY A 137 -26.99 12.29 -13.16
CA GLY A 137 -27.54 11.65 -14.35
C GLY A 137 -27.78 10.14 -14.23
N LEU A 138 -27.42 9.49 -13.11
CA LEU A 138 -27.69 8.06 -12.90
C LEU A 138 -29.12 7.84 -12.41
N ARG A 139 -29.98 7.35 -13.31
CA ARG A 139 -31.33 6.88 -12.93
C ARG A 139 -31.23 5.76 -11.90
N GLY A 140 -32.05 5.82 -10.86
CA GLY A 140 -32.03 4.85 -9.76
C GLY A 140 -31.18 5.23 -8.57
N ILE A 141 -30.39 6.32 -8.66
CA ILE A 141 -29.51 6.80 -7.58
C ILE A 141 -29.92 8.21 -7.16
N GLY A 142 -30.93 8.27 -6.28
CA GLY A 142 -31.36 9.51 -5.64
C GLY A 142 -30.42 9.96 -4.51
N PRO A 143 -30.68 11.14 -3.91
CA PRO A 143 -29.84 11.73 -2.86
C PRO A 143 -29.49 10.78 -1.71
N ALA A 144 -30.45 9.98 -1.24
CA ALA A 144 -30.23 9.01 -0.16
C ALA A 144 -29.18 7.95 -0.52
N LYS A 145 -29.27 7.36 -1.73
CA LYS A 145 -28.30 6.36 -2.19
C LYS A 145 -26.93 6.97 -2.48
N LYS A 146 -26.87 8.21 -2.98
CA LYS A 146 -25.61 8.95 -3.13
C LYS A 146 -24.91 9.14 -1.78
N ALA A 147 -25.65 9.63 -0.79
CA ALA A 147 -25.12 9.83 0.55
C ALA A 147 -24.64 8.51 1.18
N GLN A 148 -25.39 7.43 1.00
CA GLN A 148 -25.01 6.10 1.48
C GLN A 148 -23.72 5.59 0.85
N LEU A 149 -23.59 5.68 -0.48
CA LEU A 149 -22.37 5.28 -1.20
C LEU A 149 -21.18 6.12 -0.73
N LEU A 150 -21.32 7.44 -0.70
CA LEU A 150 -20.27 8.35 -0.24
C LEU A 150 -19.84 8.04 1.20
N ALA A 151 -20.79 7.76 2.10
CA ALA A 151 -20.48 7.39 3.47
C ALA A 151 -19.68 6.09 3.54
N ILE A 152 -20.06 5.07 2.76
CA ILE A 152 -19.33 3.79 2.72
C ILE A 152 -17.92 3.97 2.16
N MET A 153 -17.78 4.74 1.09
CA MET A 153 -16.48 5.02 0.48
C MET A 153 -15.59 5.83 1.42
N GLU A 154 -16.15 6.82 2.12
CA GLU A 154 -15.44 7.57 3.15
C GLU A 154 -15.06 6.70 4.36
N MET A 155 -15.92 5.78 4.80
CA MET A 155 -15.57 4.80 5.84
C MET A 155 -14.43 3.89 5.39
N ALA A 156 -14.46 3.40 4.15
CA ALA A 156 -13.38 2.61 3.57
C ALA A 156 -12.09 3.44 3.52
N ARG A 157 -12.14 4.69 3.03
CA ARG A 157 -11.00 5.61 2.98
C ARG A 157 -10.44 5.91 4.36
N ARG A 158 -11.28 6.19 5.36
CA ARG A 158 -10.85 6.41 6.75
C ARG A 158 -10.25 5.16 7.37
N SER A 159 -10.84 3.99 7.15
CA SER A 159 -10.28 2.71 7.60
C SER A 159 -8.91 2.45 6.98
N LEU A 160 -8.74 2.76 5.70
CA LEU A 160 -7.45 2.71 5.04
C LEU A 160 -6.46 3.67 5.69
N VAL A 161 -6.84 4.92 5.94
CA VAL A 161 -6.01 5.95 6.60
C VAL A 161 -5.68 5.60 8.06
N ASP A 162 -6.62 5.06 8.82
CA ASP A 162 -6.45 4.67 10.21
C ASP A 162 -5.57 3.44 10.33
N LYS A 163 -5.67 2.47 9.40
CA LYS A 163 -4.62 1.45 9.23
C LYS A 163 -3.26 2.11 9.07
N MET A 164 -3.12 3.19 8.28
CA MET A 164 -1.83 3.91 8.16
C MET A 164 -1.38 4.61 9.47
N ARG A 165 -2.29 4.92 10.41
CA ARG A 165 -1.98 5.57 11.70
C ARG A 165 -1.58 4.58 12.80
N ASP A 166 -2.25 3.44 12.85
CA ASP A 166 -1.87 2.33 13.72
C ASP A 166 -0.71 1.57 13.08
N ARG A 167 0.53 2.06 13.32
CA ARG A 167 1.82 1.50 12.89
C ARG A 167 1.70 0.12 12.25
N VAL A 168 1.30 0.07 10.98
CA VAL A 168 0.95 -1.18 10.31
C VAL A 168 2.13 -2.12 10.49
N LEU A 169 1.87 -3.30 11.06
CA LEU A 169 2.84 -4.37 11.00
C LEU A 169 2.99 -4.71 9.52
N MET A 170 4.11 -4.29 8.93
CA MET A 170 4.47 -4.64 7.56
C MET A 170 5.10 -6.03 7.61
N ASN A 171 4.31 -7.01 8.04
CA ASN A 171 4.76 -8.36 8.37
C ASN A 171 4.65 -9.36 7.22
N SER A 172 4.10 -8.95 6.07
CA SER A 172 4.22 -9.69 4.81
C SER A 172 4.55 -8.77 3.63
N PRO A 173 5.36 -9.24 2.67
CA PRO A 173 5.61 -8.51 1.42
C PRO A 173 4.31 -8.15 0.68
N GLU A 174 3.31 -9.02 0.71
CA GLU A 174 2.00 -8.80 0.09
C GLU A 174 1.25 -7.63 0.73
N ALA A 175 1.25 -7.53 2.07
CA ALA A 175 0.61 -6.42 2.76
C ALA A 175 1.25 -5.07 2.41
N VAL A 176 2.58 -5.03 2.24
CA VAL A 176 3.30 -3.84 1.81
C VAL A 176 2.93 -3.46 0.37
N LYS A 177 2.88 -4.44 -0.55
CA LYS A 177 2.49 -4.21 -1.94
C LYS A 177 1.06 -3.67 -2.03
N ASP A 178 0.12 -4.26 -1.31
CA ASP A 178 -1.28 -3.83 -1.32
C ASP A 178 -1.44 -2.43 -0.73
N TYR A 179 -0.76 -2.14 0.38
CA TYR A 179 -0.69 -0.80 0.95
C TYR A 179 -0.19 0.23 -0.07
N LEU A 180 0.92 -0.07 -0.76
CA LEU A 180 1.53 0.85 -1.72
C LEU A 180 0.71 1.01 -3.00
N ARG A 181 0.06 -0.05 -3.49
CA ARG A 181 -0.90 0.03 -4.60
C ARG A 181 -2.05 0.97 -4.26
N LEU A 182 -2.59 0.87 -3.04
CA LEU A 182 -3.62 1.77 -2.57
C LEU A 182 -3.11 3.21 -2.41
N TYR A 183 -1.86 3.39 -1.98
CA TYR A 183 -1.30 4.70 -1.66
C TYR A 183 -0.81 5.50 -2.88
N ILE A 184 -0.06 4.86 -3.79
CA ILE A 184 0.54 5.52 -4.96
C ILE A 184 0.16 4.91 -6.32
N GLY A 185 -0.39 3.70 -6.36
CA GLY A 185 -0.63 2.99 -7.62
C GLY A 185 -1.57 3.70 -8.60
N GLY A 186 -2.54 4.48 -8.11
CA GLY A 186 -3.49 5.24 -8.93
C GLY A 186 -3.08 6.69 -9.23
N LYS A 187 -1.87 7.13 -8.83
CA LYS A 187 -1.48 8.54 -9.01
C LYS A 187 -1.08 8.80 -10.46
N ALA A 188 -1.62 9.89 -11.03
CA ALA A 188 -1.32 10.33 -12.41
C ALA A 188 0.11 10.85 -12.61
N GLN A 189 0.83 11.11 -11.52
CA GLN A 189 2.23 11.53 -11.51
C GLN A 189 3.07 10.46 -10.83
N GLU A 190 4.35 10.41 -11.19
CA GLU A 190 5.34 9.58 -10.52
C GLU A 190 5.59 10.13 -9.11
N VAL A 191 5.43 9.27 -8.10
CA VAL A 191 5.62 9.58 -6.68
C VAL A 191 6.52 8.53 -6.08
N PHE A 192 7.55 8.98 -5.36
CA PHE A 192 8.48 8.14 -4.63
C PHE A 192 8.19 8.30 -3.15
N VAL A 193 8.01 7.17 -2.47
CA VAL A 193 7.64 7.10 -1.07
C VAL A 193 8.66 6.31 -0.29
N SER A 194 8.86 6.72 0.96
CA SER A 194 9.72 6.07 1.94
C SER A 194 8.87 5.62 3.12
N LEU A 195 8.92 4.33 3.43
CA LEU A 195 8.29 3.69 4.58
C LEU A 195 9.38 3.44 5.62
N PHE A 196 9.39 4.26 6.66
CA PHE A 196 10.31 4.15 7.79
C PHE A 196 9.75 3.17 8.81
N LEU A 197 10.52 2.14 9.15
CA LEU A 197 10.07 1.03 9.99
C LEU A 197 10.91 0.91 11.26
N ASP A 198 10.28 0.48 12.35
CA ASP A 198 11.00 0.14 13.59
C ASP A 198 11.64 -1.26 13.53
N ALA A 199 12.35 -1.64 14.60
CA ALA A 199 13.04 -2.93 14.69
C ALA A 199 12.12 -4.16 14.63
N ARG A 200 10.80 -3.98 14.77
CA ARG A 200 9.79 -5.03 14.62
C ARG A 200 9.04 -4.92 13.27
N HIS A 201 9.58 -4.18 12.32
CA HIS A 201 8.98 -3.90 11.01
C HIS A 201 7.60 -3.23 11.09
N ARG A 202 7.35 -2.44 12.14
CA ARG A 202 6.13 -1.64 12.24
C ARG A 202 6.37 -0.29 11.57
N LEU A 203 5.40 0.16 10.78
CA LEU A 203 5.46 1.46 10.11
C LEU A 203 5.51 2.60 11.14
N ILE A 204 6.64 3.30 11.23
CA ILE A 204 6.78 4.54 11.99
C ILE A 204 6.11 5.67 11.21
N ARG A 205 6.46 5.78 9.92
CA ARG A 205 6.00 6.85 9.04
C ARG A 205 6.09 6.44 7.57
N CYS A 206 5.11 6.84 6.77
CA CYS A 206 5.18 6.84 5.32
C CYS A 206 5.27 8.29 4.84
N GLU A 207 6.27 8.62 4.01
CA GLU A 207 6.47 9.97 3.48
C GLU A 207 6.68 9.95 1.98
N GLU A 208 6.01 10.85 1.26
CA GLU A 208 6.37 11.16 -0.12
C GLU A 208 7.73 11.89 -0.10
N SER A 209 8.78 11.19 -0.54
CA SER A 209 10.15 11.70 -0.48
C SER A 209 10.49 12.58 -1.68
N ALA A 210 9.79 12.36 -2.79
CA ALA A 210 9.76 13.28 -3.90
C ALA A 210 8.49 13.05 -4.73
N ARG A 211 8.21 13.98 -5.64
CA ARG A 211 7.15 13.89 -6.63
C ARG A 211 7.69 14.37 -7.97
N GLY A 212 7.53 13.58 -9.02
CA GLY A 212 7.98 13.91 -10.37
C GLY A 212 7.05 14.88 -11.09
N THR A 213 7.62 15.63 -12.03
CA THR A 213 6.90 16.29 -13.12
C THR A 213 7.00 15.42 -14.39
N LEU A 214 6.34 15.81 -15.49
CA LEU A 214 6.29 15.05 -16.76
C LEU A 214 7.63 14.54 -17.31
N THR A 215 8.77 15.13 -16.91
CA THR A 215 10.09 14.89 -17.55
C THR A 215 11.15 14.25 -16.67
N ARG A 216 11.06 14.28 -15.34
CA ARG A 216 11.99 13.60 -14.41
C ARG A 216 11.58 13.77 -12.95
N MET A 217 11.96 12.79 -12.15
CA MET A 217 11.86 12.82 -10.70
C MET A 217 13.27 12.79 -10.07
N ALA A 218 13.57 13.77 -9.21
CA ALA A 218 14.83 13.80 -8.47
C ALA A 218 14.62 13.30 -7.03
N VAL A 219 15.23 12.16 -6.70
CA VAL A 219 15.27 11.64 -5.33
C VAL A 219 16.66 11.90 -4.77
N TYR A 220 16.73 12.48 -3.56
CA TYR A 220 17.98 12.82 -2.90
C TYR A 220 18.25 11.86 -1.73
N PRO A 221 19.17 10.89 -1.85
CA PRO A 221 19.48 9.92 -0.79
C PRO A 221 19.77 10.56 0.56
N ARG A 222 20.49 11.70 0.57
CA ARG A 222 20.81 12.45 1.81
C ARG A 222 19.58 12.82 2.62
N GLU A 223 18.46 13.17 1.97
CA GLU A 223 17.23 13.55 2.68
C GLU A 223 16.57 12.33 3.29
N ILE A 224 16.53 11.21 2.55
CA ILE A 224 15.98 9.95 3.04
C ILE A 224 16.78 9.45 4.25
N VAL A 225 18.12 9.48 4.18
CA VAL A 225 19.02 9.12 5.28
C VAL A 225 18.81 10.02 6.49
N ARG A 226 18.75 11.35 6.29
CA ARG A 226 18.47 12.33 7.36
C ARG A 226 17.13 12.05 8.04
N ARG A 227 16.09 11.71 7.26
CA ARG A 227 14.76 11.36 7.79
C ARG A 227 14.79 10.04 8.55
N ALA A 228 15.49 9.01 8.06
CA ALA A 228 15.63 7.73 8.74
C ALA A 228 16.22 7.91 10.15
N LEU A 229 17.30 8.70 10.28
CA LEU A 229 17.90 9.06 11.56
C LEU A 229 16.93 9.84 12.45
N SER A 230 16.27 10.88 11.91
CA SER A 230 15.34 11.72 12.67
C SER A 230 14.15 10.92 13.25
N LEU A 231 13.74 9.85 12.56
CA LEU A 231 12.64 8.99 12.94
C LEU A 231 13.07 7.78 13.77
N ASN A 232 14.38 7.61 14.03
CA ASN A 232 14.96 6.42 14.64
C ASN A 232 14.50 5.13 13.94
N ALA A 233 14.50 5.14 12.60
CA ALA A 233 14.11 3.99 11.81
C ALA A 233 15.19 2.91 11.91
N ALA A 234 14.80 1.65 12.11
CA ALA A 234 15.70 0.51 12.03
C ALA A 234 15.80 -0.04 10.60
N SER A 235 14.77 0.19 9.79
CA SER A 235 14.74 -0.25 8.40
C SER A 235 13.86 0.65 7.54
N LEU A 236 14.05 0.54 6.23
CA LEU A 236 13.41 1.34 5.21
C LEU A 236 12.87 0.44 4.09
N ILE A 237 11.67 0.72 3.61
CA ILE A 237 11.19 0.28 2.29
C ILE A 237 10.98 1.53 1.45
N VAL A 238 11.45 1.51 0.21
CA VAL A 238 11.16 2.60 -0.74
C VAL A 238 10.31 2.09 -1.88
N ALA A 239 9.49 2.96 -2.46
CA ALA A 239 8.67 2.59 -3.59
C ALA A 239 8.38 3.78 -4.50
N HIS A 240 8.12 3.52 -5.77
CA HIS A 240 7.57 4.51 -6.67
C HIS A 240 6.58 3.91 -7.66
N ASN A 241 5.71 4.74 -8.22
CA ASN A 241 4.79 4.36 -9.29
C ASN A 241 5.24 4.95 -10.64
N HIS A 242 5.04 4.21 -11.72
CA HIS A 242 5.13 4.81 -13.06
C HIS A 242 3.71 5.08 -13.58
N PRO A 243 3.39 6.31 -14.04
CA PRO A 243 2.07 6.62 -14.61
C PRO A 243 1.67 5.75 -15.80
N SER A 244 2.66 5.20 -16.52
CA SER A 244 2.45 4.25 -17.63
C SER A 244 1.94 2.87 -17.17
N GLY A 245 2.04 2.56 -15.87
CA GLY A 245 1.70 1.25 -15.30
C GLY A 245 2.76 0.17 -15.50
N ALA A 246 3.84 0.45 -16.24
CA ALA A 246 4.99 -0.46 -16.35
C ALA A 246 5.69 -0.57 -15.00
N VAL A 247 6.20 -1.77 -14.67
CA VAL A 247 6.89 -2.02 -13.38
C VAL A 247 8.37 -2.29 -13.53
N GLN A 248 8.88 -2.27 -14.76
CA GLN A 248 10.29 -2.53 -15.01
C GLN A 248 11.13 -1.34 -14.55
N PRO A 249 12.10 -1.52 -13.64
CA PRO A 249 12.88 -0.41 -13.13
C PRO A 249 13.80 0.18 -14.22
N SER A 250 13.99 1.49 -14.17
CA SER A 250 14.95 2.20 -15.00
C SER A 250 16.39 2.06 -14.48
N ALA A 251 17.38 2.40 -15.31
CA ALA A 251 18.78 2.44 -14.88
C ALA A 251 19.03 3.46 -13.74
N SER A 252 18.22 4.53 -13.67
CA SER A 252 18.25 5.48 -12.54
C SER A 252 17.77 4.85 -11.25
N ASP A 253 16.72 4.03 -11.30
CA ASP A 253 16.17 3.36 -10.11
C ASP A 253 17.19 2.37 -9.55
N CYS A 254 17.84 1.60 -10.42
CA CYS A 254 18.91 0.68 -10.04
C CYS A 254 20.07 1.39 -9.33
N ARG A 255 20.56 2.51 -9.89
CA ARG A 255 21.61 3.31 -9.25
C ARG A 255 21.16 3.88 -7.92
N LEU A 256 19.93 4.39 -7.85
CA LEU A 256 19.36 4.93 -6.62
C LEU A 256 19.26 3.86 -5.53
N THR A 257 18.81 2.65 -5.86
CA THR A 257 18.72 1.51 -4.93
C THR A 257 20.08 1.22 -4.31
N HIS A 258 21.14 1.10 -5.11
CA HIS A 258 22.49 0.85 -4.61
C HIS A 258 22.99 1.98 -3.70
N THR A 259 22.87 3.24 -4.16
CA THR A 259 23.30 4.39 -3.36
C THR A 259 22.57 4.48 -2.02
N LEU A 260 21.26 4.20 -2.01
CA LEU A 260 20.48 4.19 -0.77
C LEU A 260 20.91 3.07 0.15
N ARG A 261 21.07 1.85 -0.36
CA ARG A 261 21.53 0.71 0.44
C ARG A 261 22.86 1.02 1.10
N ASP A 262 23.84 1.47 0.33
CA ASP A 262 25.19 1.72 0.83
C ASP A 262 25.18 2.84 1.88
N ALA A 263 24.45 3.94 1.63
CA ALA A 263 24.36 5.04 2.57
C ALA A 263 23.61 4.68 3.87
N LEU A 264 22.56 3.85 3.79
CA LEU A 264 21.81 3.42 4.96
C LEU A 264 22.58 2.39 5.80
N ALA A 265 23.38 1.54 5.15
CA ALA A 265 24.23 0.57 5.84
C ALA A 265 25.27 1.25 6.76
N LEU A 266 25.77 2.42 6.40
CA LEU A 266 26.71 3.20 7.21
C LEU A 266 26.13 3.70 8.54
N ILE A 267 24.81 3.69 8.68
CA ILE A 267 24.09 4.15 9.88
C ILE A 267 23.21 3.06 10.50
N ASP A 268 23.51 1.79 10.20
CA ASP A 268 22.79 0.61 10.70
C ASP A 268 21.28 0.60 10.38
N VAL A 269 20.88 1.25 9.28
CA VAL A 269 19.50 1.19 8.77
C VAL A 269 19.45 0.23 7.58
N ARG A 270 18.59 -0.77 7.64
CA ARG A 270 18.47 -1.75 6.55
C ARG A 270 17.48 -1.29 5.48
N LEU A 271 17.90 -1.21 4.22
CA LEU A 271 16.97 -1.17 3.09
C LEU A 271 16.39 -2.59 2.90
N ILE A 272 15.09 -2.76 3.14
CA ILE A 272 14.42 -4.06 3.03
C ILE A 272 14.04 -4.36 1.59
N ASP A 273 13.48 -3.38 0.88
CA ASP A 273 13.10 -3.54 -0.51
C ASP A 273 12.97 -2.17 -1.20
N HIS A 274 13.04 -2.20 -2.53
CA HIS A 274 12.58 -1.14 -3.42
C HIS A 274 11.48 -1.73 -4.30
N LEU A 275 10.28 -1.13 -4.26
CA LEU A 275 9.11 -1.59 -5.00
C LEU A 275 8.74 -0.63 -6.14
N VAL A 276 8.56 -1.15 -7.35
CA VAL A 276 7.98 -0.41 -8.48
C VAL A 276 6.53 -0.82 -8.63
N ILE A 277 5.61 0.12 -8.39
CA ILE A 277 4.18 -0.13 -8.30
C ILE A 277 3.49 0.22 -9.63
N GLY A 278 2.87 -0.77 -10.25
CA GLY A 278 1.93 -0.61 -11.35
C GLY A 278 0.48 -0.76 -10.86
N ALA A 279 -0.47 -0.66 -11.79
CA ALA A 279 -1.89 -0.84 -11.48
C ALA A 279 -2.19 -2.25 -10.95
N ASP A 280 -1.72 -3.29 -11.66
CA ASP A 280 -1.99 -4.69 -11.32
C ASP A 280 -0.73 -5.43 -10.84
N THR A 281 0.43 -5.04 -11.35
CA THR A 281 1.70 -5.72 -11.11
C THR A 281 2.62 -4.89 -10.21
N THR A 282 3.65 -5.55 -9.65
CA THR A 282 4.66 -4.89 -8.82
C THR A 282 5.99 -5.57 -9.02
N TYR A 283 7.05 -4.79 -9.23
CA TYR A 283 8.42 -5.29 -9.22
C TYR A 283 9.03 -5.10 -7.83
N SER A 284 9.75 -6.11 -7.35
CA SER A 284 10.47 -6.08 -6.08
C SER A 284 11.95 -6.35 -6.37
N PHE A 285 12.79 -5.39 -6.01
CA PHE A 285 14.24 -5.52 -6.14
C PHE A 285 14.77 -6.67 -5.28
N ALA A 286 14.28 -6.79 -4.03
CA ALA A 286 14.67 -7.87 -3.14
C ALA A 286 14.29 -9.25 -3.70
N HIS A 287 13.08 -9.40 -4.26
CA HIS A 287 12.65 -10.66 -4.89
C HIS A 287 13.45 -10.99 -6.15
N ALA A 288 13.86 -9.98 -6.91
CA ALA A 288 14.72 -10.14 -8.08
C ALA A 288 16.20 -10.41 -7.73
N GLY A 289 16.54 -10.54 -6.44
CA GLY A 289 17.88 -10.90 -5.98
C GLY A 289 18.87 -9.73 -5.96
N TRP A 290 18.38 -8.49 -5.91
CA TRP A 290 19.26 -7.35 -5.79
C TRP A 290 19.88 -7.29 -4.39
N PRO A 291 21.20 -7.05 -4.31
CA PRO A 291 21.93 -7.00 -3.04
C PRO A 291 21.61 -5.75 -2.24
#